data_AF-A0A371P879-F1
#
_entry.id   AF-A0A371P879-F1
#
_cell.length_a   1.000
_cell.length_b   1.000
_cell.length_c   1.000
_cell.angle_alpha   90.00
_cell.angle_beta   90.00
_cell.angle_gamma   90.00
#
_symmetry.space_group_name_H-M   'P 1'
#
loop_
_entity.id
_entity.type
_entity.pdbx_description
1 polymer ?
#
loop_
_entity_poly.entity_id
_entity_poly.type
_entity_poly.pdbx_seq_one_letter_code
_entity_poly.pdbx_strand_id
1 'polypeptide(L)'
;MSPDSFPVSYFVTLKDPQKYDAVVSQVSGMDGVGNVSSLKELLGPLFSALDKLRNGALAISALLIFAAVLQVSNTIRMTAYARRREIGIMRLVGASSWHIQLPFILESMIAALISAALAAGGLAAFVHFVVYGYLRDTLGKITTWVGWGDAVQVVGMTTALALVLALVPTLFLTRKYLDV
;
A
#
# COMPACT_ATOMS: atom_id res chain seq x y z
N MET A 1 19.19 21.76 -47.61
CA MET A 1 18.23 22.25 -46.61
C MET A 1 19.00 23.02 -45.57
N SER A 2 18.73 24.32 -45.45
CA SER A 2 19.46 25.22 -44.55
C SER A 2 19.07 24.92 -43.09
N PRO A 3 19.98 25.05 -42.11
CA PRO A 3 19.70 24.81 -40.69
C PRO A 3 18.47 25.55 -40.14
N ASP A 4 18.09 26.68 -40.74
CA ASP A 4 16.95 27.52 -40.35
C ASP A 4 15.56 27.00 -40.82
N SER A 5 15.50 25.80 -41.42
CA SER A 5 14.25 25.25 -41.98
C SER A 5 13.48 24.32 -41.02
N PHE A 6 14.00 24.08 -39.81
CA PHE A 6 13.34 23.21 -38.84
C PHE A 6 12.34 24.00 -37.99
N PRO A 7 11.10 23.50 -37.80
CA PRO A 7 10.15 24.12 -36.88
C PRO A 7 10.69 24.10 -35.44
N VAL A 8 10.47 25.20 -34.71
CA VAL A 8 10.88 25.33 -33.31
C VAL A 8 10.17 24.27 -32.47
N SER A 9 10.94 23.45 -31.74
CA SER A 9 10.40 22.41 -30.87
C SER A 9 10.62 22.75 -29.40
N TYR A 10 9.61 22.50 -28.57
CA TYR A 10 9.65 22.69 -27.12
C TYR A 10 9.45 21.34 -26.43
N PHE A 11 10.37 20.98 -25.54
CA PHE A 11 10.25 19.78 -24.72
C PHE A 11 9.53 20.12 -23.42
N VAL A 12 8.33 19.55 -23.25
CA VAL A 12 7.50 19.76 -22.06
C VAL A 12 7.50 18.49 -21.22
N THR A 13 8.05 18.57 -20.01
CA THR A 13 8.00 17.47 -19.03
C THR A 13 6.77 17.64 -18.15
N LEU A 14 5.88 16.64 -18.17
CA LEU A 14 4.71 16.62 -17.30
C LEU A 14 5.12 16.34 -15.86
N LYS A 15 4.62 17.13 -14.91
CA LYS A 15 4.74 16.84 -13.47
C LYS A 15 3.96 15.58 -13.07
N ASP A 16 2.83 15.35 -13.73
CA ASP A 16 1.99 14.17 -13.55
C ASP A 16 1.86 13.46 -14.90
N PRO A 17 2.55 12.32 -15.10
CA PRO A 17 2.47 11.55 -16.34
C PRO A 17 1.06 11.04 -16.66
N GLN A 18 0.16 10.91 -15.67
CA GLN A 18 -1.18 10.38 -15.87
C GLN A 18 -2.13 11.39 -16.51
N LYS A 19 -1.85 12.70 -16.40
CA LYS A 19 -2.70 13.77 -16.97
C LYS A 19 -2.36 14.12 -18.42
N TYR A 20 -1.60 13.27 -19.09
CA TYR A 20 -1.13 13.49 -20.45
C TYR A 20 -2.26 13.84 -21.43
N ASP A 21 -3.37 13.10 -21.45
CA ASP A 21 -4.44 13.30 -22.45
C ASP A 21 -5.14 14.65 -22.27
N ALA A 22 -5.25 15.13 -21.03
CA ALA A 22 -5.80 16.44 -20.70
C ALA A 22 -4.86 17.60 -21.11
N VAL A 23 -3.55 17.41 -21.00
CA VAL A 23 -2.58 18.44 -21.38
C VAL A 23 -2.43 18.51 -22.90
N VAL A 24 -2.38 17.37 -23.59
CA VAL A 24 -2.26 17.35 -25.06
C VAL A 24 -3.49 17.93 -25.74
N SER A 25 -4.70 17.67 -25.23
CA SER A 25 -5.93 18.27 -25.77
C SER A 25 -5.95 19.79 -25.59
N GLN A 26 -5.42 20.33 -24.48
CA GLN A 26 -5.32 21.77 -24.26
C GLN A 26 -4.24 22.43 -25.12
N VAL A 27 -3.08 21.78 -25.29
CA VAL A 27 -1.94 22.34 -26.03
C VAL A 27 -2.13 22.24 -27.54
N SER A 28 -2.78 21.18 -28.03
CA SER A 28 -3.07 21.02 -29.46
C SER A 28 -4.11 22.02 -29.99
N GLY A 29 -4.89 22.65 -29.09
CA GLY A 29 -5.88 23.67 -29.44
C GLY A 29 -5.33 25.11 -29.42
N MET A 30 -4.05 25.32 -29.09
CA MET A 30 -3.45 26.65 -29.07
C MET A 30 -2.96 27.06 -30.46
N ASP A 31 -3.19 28.32 -30.82
CA ASP A 31 -2.75 28.89 -32.10
C ASP A 31 -1.21 28.87 -32.20
N GLY A 32 -0.68 28.29 -33.29
CA GLY A 32 0.76 28.15 -33.52
C GLY A 32 1.38 26.79 -33.18
N VAL A 33 0.61 25.80 -32.68
CA VAL A 33 1.10 24.44 -32.41
C VAL A 33 0.81 23.53 -33.60
N GLY A 34 1.86 23.11 -34.33
CA GLY A 34 1.72 22.28 -35.54
C GLY A 34 1.58 20.77 -35.28
N ASN A 35 2.44 20.19 -34.46
CA ASN A 35 2.41 18.75 -34.16
C ASN A 35 2.89 18.46 -32.73
N VAL A 36 2.17 17.61 -32.00
CA VAL A 36 2.53 17.17 -30.65
C VAL A 36 2.93 15.69 -30.73
N SER A 37 4.21 15.43 -30.94
CA SER A 37 4.75 14.06 -30.89
C SER A 37 4.91 13.59 -29.44
N SER A 38 4.40 12.40 -29.15
CA SER A 38 4.37 11.88 -27.79
C SER A 38 5.16 10.60 -27.60
N LEU A 39 5.90 10.54 -26.50
CA LEU A 39 6.60 9.32 -26.09
C LEU A 39 5.63 8.32 -25.41
N LYS A 40 4.45 8.78 -24.97
CA LYS A 40 3.44 7.95 -24.30
C LYS A 40 2.88 6.88 -25.22
N GLU A 41 2.66 7.18 -26.50
CA GLU A 41 2.14 6.21 -27.47
C GLU A 41 3.10 5.04 -27.68
N LEU A 42 4.41 5.32 -27.72
CA LEU A 42 5.45 4.30 -27.82
C LEU A 42 5.57 3.45 -26.53
N LEU A 43 5.29 4.05 -25.38
CA LEU A 43 5.35 3.39 -24.07
C LEU A 43 3.99 2.82 -23.62
N GLY A 44 2.92 2.99 -24.40
CA GLY A 44 1.56 2.56 -24.08
C GLY A 44 1.44 1.09 -23.68
N PRO A 45 2.05 0.14 -24.42
CA PRO A 45 2.07 -1.28 -24.04
C PRO A 45 2.78 -1.53 -22.70
N LEU A 46 3.83 -0.76 -22.40
CA LEU A 46 4.61 -0.87 -21.16
C LEU A 46 3.77 -0.40 -19.96
N PHE A 47 3.13 0.77 -20.06
CA PHE A 47 2.21 1.27 -19.03
C PHE A 47 1.00 0.34 -18.83
N SER A 48 0.42 -0.19 -19.90
CA SER A 48 -0.68 -1.17 -19.79
C SER A 48 -0.24 -2.45 -19.07
N ALA A 49 0.97 -2.95 -19.32
CA ALA A 49 1.52 -4.09 -18.61
C ALA A 49 1.72 -3.80 -17.11
N LEU A 50 2.25 -2.62 -16.78
CA LEU A 50 2.40 -2.17 -15.39
C LEU A 50 1.05 -2.04 -14.67
N ASP A 51 0.02 -1.51 -15.35
CA ASP A 51 -1.33 -1.39 -14.79
C ASP A 51 -1.96 -2.76 -14.54
N LYS A 52 -1.79 -3.72 -15.46
CA LYS A 52 -2.24 -5.11 -15.27
C LYS A 52 -1.54 -5.77 -14.09
N LEU A 53 -0.22 -5.58 -13.96
CA LEU A 53 0.55 -6.10 -12.83
C LEU A 53 0.10 -5.47 -11.52
N ARG A 54 -0.11 -4.15 -11.49
CA ARG A 54 -0.64 -3.42 -10.33
C ARG A 54 -2.01 -3.97 -9.91
N ASN A 55 -2.93 -4.12 -10.86
CA ASN A 55 -4.27 -4.65 -10.56
C ASN A 55 -4.22 -6.11 -10.10
N GLY A 56 -3.34 -6.93 -10.69
CA GLY A 56 -3.09 -8.30 -10.23
C GLY A 56 -2.55 -8.35 -8.80
N ALA A 57 -1.60 -7.48 -8.47
CA ALA A 57 -1.04 -7.37 -7.11
C ALA A 57 -2.10 -6.92 -6.09
N LEU A 58 -3.01 -6.02 -6.47
CA LEU A 58 -4.14 -5.61 -5.62
C LEU A 58 -5.12 -6.77 -5.39
N ALA A 59 -5.42 -7.56 -6.42
CA ALA A 59 -6.29 -8.72 -6.30
C ALA A 59 -5.70 -9.79 -5.36
N ILE A 60 -4.40 -10.09 -5.51
CA ILE A 60 -3.69 -11.04 -4.62
C ILE A 60 -3.67 -10.49 -3.19
N SER A 61 -3.39 -9.21 -2.99
CA SER A 61 -3.41 -8.57 -1.67
C SER A 61 -4.76 -8.71 -0.98
N ALA A 62 -5.87 -8.51 -1.70
CA ALA A 62 -7.21 -8.69 -1.15
C ALA A 62 -7.47 -10.15 -0.71
N LEU A 63 -7.01 -11.12 -1.49
CA LEU A 63 -7.10 -12.54 -1.14
C LEU A 63 -6.27 -12.86 0.11
N LEU A 64 -5.06 -12.31 0.23
CA LEU A 64 -4.20 -12.49 1.41
C LEU A 64 -4.82 -11.88 2.67
N ILE A 65 -5.46 -10.71 2.57
CA ILE A 65 -6.20 -10.11 3.69
C ILE A 65 -7.32 -11.05 4.14
N PHE A 66 -8.08 -11.60 3.19
CA PHE A 66 -9.14 -12.57 3.51
C PHE A 66 -8.59 -13.82 4.19
N ALA A 67 -7.50 -14.38 3.68
CA ALA A 67 -6.82 -15.53 4.29
C ALA A 67 -6.33 -15.22 5.72
N ALA A 68 -5.75 -14.04 5.94
CA ALA A 68 -5.31 -13.59 7.25
C ALA A 68 -6.47 -13.50 8.26
N VAL A 69 -7.62 -12.96 7.85
CA VAL A 69 -8.83 -12.90 8.71
C VAL A 69 -9.31 -14.31 9.10
N LEU A 70 -9.32 -15.25 8.15
CA LEU A 70 -9.67 -16.64 8.45
C LEU A 70 -8.69 -17.30 9.42
N GLN A 71 -7.38 -17.05 9.21
CA GLN A 71 -6.33 -17.57 10.09
C GLN A 71 -6.49 -17.04 11.51
N VAL A 72 -6.70 -15.73 11.68
CA VAL A 72 -6.97 -15.11 12.98
C VAL A 72 -8.22 -15.69 13.63
N SER A 73 -9.31 -15.86 12.87
CA SER A 73 -10.53 -16.48 13.39
C SER A 73 -10.31 -17.90 13.91
N ASN A 74 -9.53 -18.70 13.19
CA ASN A 74 -9.27 -20.08 13.60
C ASN A 74 -8.42 -20.11 14.88
N THR A 75 -7.39 -19.25 14.95
CA THR A 75 -6.54 -19.13 16.14
C THR A 75 -7.33 -18.69 17.37
N ILE A 76 -8.17 -17.65 17.26
CA ILE A 76 -9.01 -17.18 18.38
C ILE A 76 -9.91 -18.31 18.88
N ARG A 77 -10.55 -19.05 17.97
CA ARG A 77 -11.43 -20.16 18.33
C ARG A 77 -10.67 -21.25 19.08
N MET A 78 -9.50 -21.64 18.59
CA MET A 78 -8.64 -22.64 19.22
C MET A 78 -8.21 -22.21 20.63
N THR A 79 -7.74 -20.98 20.79
CA THR A 79 -7.27 -20.46 22.09
C THR A 79 -8.41 -20.28 23.09
N ALA A 80 -9.58 -19.80 22.64
CA ALA A 80 -10.77 -19.68 23.49
C ALA A 80 -11.23 -21.04 24.01
N TYR A 81 -11.22 -22.08 23.15
CA TYR A 81 -11.56 -23.44 23.56
C TYR A 81 -10.60 -23.99 24.62
N ALA A 82 -9.29 -23.77 24.44
CA ALA A 82 -8.27 -24.18 25.41
C ALA A 82 -8.46 -23.51 26.79
N ARG A 83 -8.88 -22.24 26.81
CA ARG A 83 -9.08 -21.44 28.04
C ARG A 83 -10.52 -21.43 28.57
N ARG A 84 -11.42 -22.27 28.03
CA ARG A 84 -12.86 -22.23 28.37
C ARG A 84 -13.17 -22.32 29.87
N ARG A 85 -12.35 -23.07 30.64
CA ARG A 85 -12.52 -23.21 32.09
C ARG A 85 -12.19 -21.91 32.82
N GLU A 86 -11.07 -21.26 32.45
CA GLU A 86 -10.67 -19.97 33.01
C GLU A 86 -11.73 -18.90 32.71
N ILE A 87 -12.21 -18.87 31.46
CA ILE A 87 -13.27 -17.95 31.02
C ILE A 87 -14.57 -18.20 31.82
N GLY A 88 -14.92 -19.46 32.07
CA GLY A 88 -16.07 -19.84 32.89
C GLY A 88 -15.95 -19.31 34.33
N ILE A 89 -14.78 -19.44 34.95
CA ILE A 89 -14.53 -18.90 36.30
C ILE A 89 -14.62 -17.36 36.30
N MET A 90 -14.03 -16.69 35.31
CA MET A 90 -14.12 -15.23 35.18
C MET A 90 -15.58 -14.76 35.08
N ARG A 91 -16.43 -15.49 34.33
CA ARG A 91 -17.87 -15.19 34.24
C ARG A 91 -18.60 -15.37 35.56
N LEU A 92 -18.27 -16.39 36.34
CA LEU A 92 -18.88 -16.63 37.65
C LEU A 92 -18.60 -15.51 38.66
N VAL A 93 -17.47 -14.82 38.51
CA VAL A 93 -17.10 -13.66 39.34
C VAL A 93 -17.67 -12.34 38.77
N GLY A 94 -18.47 -12.40 37.70
CA GLY A 94 -19.10 -11.22 37.09
C GLY A 94 -18.19 -10.42 36.17
N ALA A 95 -17.09 -11.01 35.68
CA ALA A 95 -16.21 -10.32 34.74
C ALA A 95 -16.95 -9.98 33.44
N SER A 96 -16.85 -8.73 33.00
CA SER A 96 -17.46 -8.30 31.74
C SER A 96 -16.74 -8.91 30.53
N SER A 97 -17.47 -9.07 29.41
CA SER A 97 -16.92 -9.63 28.17
C SER A 97 -15.66 -8.90 27.68
N TRP A 98 -15.49 -7.62 28.03
CA TRP A 98 -14.30 -6.84 27.72
C TRP A 98 -13.03 -7.36 28.43
N HIS A 99 -13.12 -7.76 29.69
CA HIS A 99 -11.98 -8.30 30.44
C HIS A 99 -11.49 -9.62 29.83
N ILE A 100 -12.41 -10.43 29.31
CA ILE A 100 -12.10 -11.69 28.63
C ILE A 100 -11.46 -11.44 27.25
N GLN A 101 -11.82 -10.34 26.58
CA GLN A 101 -11.33 -9.99 25.23
C GLN A 101 -9.98 -9.26 25.23
N LEU A 102 -9.68 -8.52 26.30
CA LEU A 102 -8.47 -7.72 26.43
C LEU A 102 -7.15 -8.45 26.07
N PRO A 103 -6.87 -9.69 26.55
CA PRO A 103 -5.61 -10.35 26.22
C PRO A 103 -5.44 -10.60 24.72
N PHE A 104 -6.52 -10.94 24.00
CA PHE A 104 -6.47 -11.19 22.56
C PHE A 104 -6.24 -9.91 21.75
N ILE A 105 -6.86 -8.81 22.18
CA ILE A 105 -6.67 -7.50 21.55
C ILE A 105 -5.22 -7.03 21.74
N LEU A 106 -4.68 -7.17 22.96
CA LEU A 106 -3.30 -6.79 23.27
C LEU A 106 -2.29 -7.61 22.45
N GLU A 107 -2.48 -8.93 22.37
CA GLU A 107 -1.62 -9.79 21.55
C GLU A 107 -1.64 -9.36 20.07
N SER A 108 -2.83 -9.09 19.53
CA SER A 108 -3.01 -8.63 18.14
C SER A 108 -2.36 -7.26 17.90
N MET A 109 -2.52 -6.33 18.84
CA MET A 109 -1.93 -4.99 18.76
C MET A 109 -0.40 -5.03 18.81
N ILE A 110 0.18 -5.83 19.70
CA ILE A 110 1.63 -5.98 19.79
C ILE A 110 2.17 -6.58 18.49
N ALA A 111 1.53 -7.62 17.96
CA ALA A 111 1.90 -8.20 16.67
C ALA A 111 1.84 -7.17 15.53
N ALA A 112 0.80 -6.33 15.50
CA ALA A 112 0.65 -5.28 14.50
C ALA A 112 1.74 -4.20 14.60
N LEU A 113 2.10 -3.79 15.82
CA LEU A 113 3.17 -2.82 16.05
C LEU A 113 4.54 -3.37 15.60
N ILE A 114 4.83 -4.63 15.92
CA ILE A 114 6.05 -5.30 15.45
C ILE A 114 6.07 -5.39 13.93
N SER A 115 4.95 -5.76 13.31
CA SER A 115 4.80 -5.80 11.85
C SER A 115 5.05 -4.43 11.22
N ALA A 116 4.47 -3.37 11.78
CA ALA A 116 4.65 -2.00 11.30
C ALA A 116 6.10 -1.55 11.42
N ALA A 117 6.76 -1.83 12.56
CA ALA A 117 8.17 -1.50 12.76
C ALA A 117 9.08 -2.24 11.77
N LEU A 118 8.83 -3.53 11.53
CA LEU A 118 9.58 -4.32 10.54
C LEU A 118 9.34 -3.82 9.11
N ALA A 119 8.11 -3.49 8.74
CA ALA A 119 7.78 -2.94 7.44
C ALA A 119 8.44 -1.56 7.22
N ALA A 120 8.41 -0.69 8.22
CA ALA A 120 9.06 0.62 8.18
C ALA A 120 10.58 0.49 8.05
N GLY A 121 11.21 -0.38 8.83
CA GLY A 121 12.64 -0.65 8.76
C GLY A 121 13.05 -1.25 7.41
N GLY A 122 12.27 -2.21 6.90
CA GLY A 122 12.48 -2.83 5.59
C GLY A 122 12.36 -1.83 4.45
N LEU A 123 11.35 -0.96 4.46
CA LEU A 123 11.19 0.08 3.45
C LEU A 123 12.33 1.11 3.52
N ALA A 124 12.71 1.56 4.72
CA ALA A 124 13.80 2.49 4.90
C ALA A 124 15.13 1.91 4.38
N ALA A 125 15.41 0.63 4.68
CA ALA A 125 16.56 -0.08 4.15
C ALA A 125 16.51 -0.19 2.62
N PHE A 126 15.35 -0.54 2.04
CA PHE A 126 15.18 -0.64 0.60
C PHE A 126 15.44 0.71 -0.09
N VAL A 127 14.87 1.79 0.42
CA VAL A 127 15.10 3.15 -0.10
C VAL A 127 16.58 3.53 0.01
N HIS A 128 17.21 3.27 1.15
CA HIS A 128 18.61 3.62 1.34
C HIS A 128 19.57 2.82 0.44
N PHE A 129 19.48 1.49 0.46
CA PHE A 129 20.43 0.64 -0.26
C PHE A 129 20.14 0.52 -1.76
N VAL A 130 18.87 0.35 -2.14
CA VAL A 130 18.49 0.09 -3.55
C VAL A 130 18.30 1.39 -4.31
N VAL A 131 17.50 2.32 -3.77
CA VAL A 131 17.16 3.55 -4.49
C VAL A 131 18.36 4.51 -4.50
N TYR A 132 18.91 4.83 -3.32
CA TYR A 132 20.04 5.76 -3.24
C TYR A 132 21.38 5.12 -3.56
N GLY A 133 21.60 3.84 -3.21
CA GLY A 133 22.90 3.18 -3.40
C GLY A 133 23.13 2.51 -4.77
N TYR A 134 22.08 2.14 -5.52
CA TYR A 134 22.23 1.42 -6.79
C TYR A 134 21.55 2.13 -7.97
N LEU A 135 20.28 2.51 -7.81
CA LEU A 135 19.52 3.15 -8.89
C LEU A 135 20.02 4.57 -9.20
N ARG A 136 20.39 5.36 -8.19
CA ARG A 136 20.80 6.76 -8.39
C ARG A 136 22.08 6.90 -9.21
N ASP A 137 23.05 6.03 -8.98
CA ASP A 137 24.32 6.04 -9.71
C ASP A 137 24.14 5.52 -11.15
N THR A 138 23.19 4.60 -11.37
CA THR A 138 22.96 3.97 -12.68
C THR A 138 21.98 4.75 -13.58
N LEU A 139 20.95 5.40 -13.00
CA LEU A 139 19.79 5.96 -13.72
C LEU A 139 19.55 7.46 -13.44
N GLY A 140 20.55 8.19 -12.96
CA GLY A 140 20.50 9.55 -12.40
C GLY A 140 19.72 10.67 -13.13
N LYS A 141 19.21 10.44 -14.36
CA LYS A 141 18.55 11.46 -15.18
C LYS A 141 17.11 11.15 -15.64
N ILE A 142 16.56 9.95 -15.40
CA ILE A 142 15.33 9.51 -16.10
C ILE A 142 14.07 9.44 -15.21
N THR A 143 14.16 9.56 -13.87
CA THR A 143 12.98 9.35 -13.01
C THR A 143 12.79 10.45 -11.95
N THR A 144 11.54 10.79 -11.65
CA THR A 144 11.15 11.48 -10.41
C THR A 144 11.42 10.54 -9.23
N TRP A 145 12.49 10.82 -8.50
CA TRP A 145 12.96 9.98 -7.40
C TRP A 145 11.94 9.95 -6.27
N VAL A 146 11.59 8.73 -5.82
CA VAL A 146 10.81 8.51 -4.59
C VAL A 146 11.53 9.20 -3.45
N GLY A 147 10.89 10.20 -2.86
CA GLY A 147 11.45 10.97 -1.77
C GLY A 147 11.23 10.31 -0.42
N TRP A 148 11.91 10.81 0.61
CA TRP A 148 11.62 10.44 2.00
C TRP A 148 10.17 10.77 2.41
N GLY A 149 9.57 11.79 1.79
CA GLY A 149 8.15 12.13 2.00
C GLY A 149 7.21 10.99 1.57
N ASP A 150 7.43 10.43 0.38
CA ASP A 150 6.62 9.33 -0.14
C ASP A 150 6.79 8.08 0.72
N ALA A 151 8.02 7.79 1.16
CA ALA A 151 8.31 6.65 2.02
C ALA A 151 7.57 6.76 3.37
N VAL A 152 7.60 7.94 4.00
CA VAL A 152 6.88 8.18 5.27
C VAL A 152 5.37 8.08 5.09
N GLN A 153 4.84 8.61 3.99
CA GLN A 153 3.41 8.51 3.70
C GLN A 153 2.96 7.05 3.52
N VAL A 154 3.73 6.25 2.77
CA VAL A 154 3.45 4.82 2.57
C VAL A 154 3.52 4.06 3.90
N VAL A 155 4.54 4.31 4.72
CA VAL A 155 4.65 3.70 6.06
C VAL A 155 3.47 4.06 6.95
N GLY A 156 3.03 5.32 6.91
CA GLY A 156 1.86 5.77 7.67
C GLY A 156 0.59 5.02 7.23
N MET A 157 0.35 4.92 5.92
CA MET A 157 -0.81 4.22 5.37
C MET A 157 -0.79 2.71 5.68
N THR A 158 0.36 2.04 5.52
CA THR A 158 0.47 0.59 5.78
C THR A 158 0.38 0.28 7.26
N THR A 159 0.94 1.12 8.13
CA THR A 159 0.80 0.99 9.59
C THR A 159 -0.66 1.15 10.01
N ALA A 160 -1.36 2.17 9.49
CA ALA A 160 -2.78 2.36 9.75
C ALA A 160 -3.59 1.14 9.29
N LEU A 161 -3.31 0.62 8.09
CA LEU A 161 -3.95 -0.59 7.57
C LEU A 161 -3.69 -1.81 8.47
N ALA A 162 -2.45 -2.02 8.92
CA ALA A 162 -2.09 -3.13 9.81
C ALA A 162 -2.82 -3.05 11.15
N LEU A 163 -2.93 -1.85 11.74
CA LEU A 163 -3.69 -1.64 12.97
C LEU A 163 -5.18 -1.93 12.79
N VAL A 164 -5.76 -1.47 11.67
CA VAL A 164 -7.17 -1.77 11.33
C VAL A 164 -7.37 -3.29 11.17
N LEU A 165 -6.48 -3.96 10.43
CA LEU A 165 -6.55 -5.40 10.22
C LEU A 165 -6.28 -6.23 11.47
N ALA A 166 -5.57 -5.70 12.46
CA ALA A 166 -5.38 -6.36 13.75
C ALA A 166 -6.57 -6.16 14.70
N LEU A 167 -7.16 -4.97 14.71
CA LEU A 167 -8.24 -4.63 15.64
C LEU A 167 -9.60 -5.11 15.16
N VAL A 168 -9.96 -4.87 13.90
CA VAL A 168 -11.30 -5.14 13.39
C VAL A 168 -11.64 -6.64 13.49
N PRO A 169 -10.87 -7.56 12.90
CA PRO A 169 -11.18 -8.99 13.00
C PRO A 169 -11.22 -9.47 14.44
N THR A 170 -10.24 -9.08 15.26
CA THR A 170 -10.16 -9.51 16.66
C THR A 170 -11.37 -9.05 17.47
N LEU A 171 -11.82 -7.80 17.33
CA LEU A 171 -13.02 -7.30 18.03
C LEU A 171 -14.30 -7.99 17.56
N PHE A 172 -14.48 -8.18 16.26
CA PHE A 172 -15.69 -8.82 15.71
C PHE A 172 -15.75 -10.32 16.05
N LEU A 173 -14.62 -11.02 15.92
CA LEU A 173 -14.55 -12.47 16.10
C LEU A 173 -14.63 -12.85 17.57
N THR A 174 -13.93 -12.15 18.46
CA THR A 174 -13.99 -12.45 19.89
C THR A 174 -15.39 -12.25 20.47
N ARG A 175 -16.12 -11.19 20.08
CA ARG A 175 -17.53 -11.01 20.45
C ARG A 175 -18.40 -12.18 19.99
N LYS A 176 -18.30 -12.55 18.70
CA LYS A 176 -19.11 -13.61 18.11
C LYS A 176 -18.88 -14.99 18.76
N TYR A 177 -17.65 -15.30 19.19
CA TYR A 177 -17.34 -16.61 19.76
C TYR A 177 -17.46 -16.69 21.28
N LEU A 178 -17.52 -15.56 21.98
CA LEU A 178 -17.77 -15.53 23.42
C LEU A 178 -19.27 -15.48 23.74
N ASP A 179 -20.14 -14.96 22.88
CA ASP A 179 -21.59 -14.92 23.14
C ASP A 179 -22.33 -16.27 22.92
N VAL A 180 -21.61 -17.39 22.89
CA VAL A 180 -22.15 -18.77 22.90
C VAL A 180 -21.71 -19.48 24.18
#